data_AF-A0A651EEV5-F1
#
_entry.id   AF-A0A651EEV5-F1
#
_cell.length_a   1.000
_cell.length_b   1.000
_cell.length_c   1.000
_cell.angle_alpha   90.00
_cell.angle_beta   90.00
_cell.angle_gamma   90.00
#
_symmetry.space_group_name_H-M   'P 1'
#
loop_
_entity.id
_entity.type
_entity.pdbx_description
1 polymer ?
#
loop_
_entity_poly.entity_id
_entity_poly.type
_entity_poly.pdbx_seq_one_letter_code
_entity_poly.pdbx_strand_id
1 'polypeptide(L)'
;MPRAPLTPTRGNAVSQTDLRAALAAPALRALARRVATLGLALLLAAPVAADPARAPGSPLARGIAEMASMPGGPWRAVRVEGSDALYFISGNGRWVVKGEAYDLWAGAALPDFEAVRASTRTVAFAGLGDLWPGLAPVTFGTGETDIIVFADPRCPHCEALLRDLQPFADRYRILVLQIPLLGEESGRIVRAVHCAADRDAARAA
;
A
#
# COMPACT_ATOMS: atom_id res chain seq x y z
N MET A 1 -18.08 -10.63 66.74
CA MET A 1 -19.25 -9.74 66.96
C MET A 1 -19.77 -9.27 65.60
N PRO A 2 -21.09 -9.08 65.46
CA PRO A 2 -21.90 -9.76 64.44
C PRO A 2 -22.20 -8.95 63.17
N ARG A 3 -22.53 -9.68 62.09
CA ARG A 3 -23.15 -9.20 60.85
C ARG A 3 -24.55 -8.63 61.12
N ALA A 4 -24.84 -7.45 60.56
CA ALA A 4 -26.20 -6.93 60.42
C ALA A 4 -26.83 -7.39 59.08
N PRO A 5 -28.14 -7.69 59.02
CA PRO A 5 -28.82 -8.11 57.80
C PRO A 5 -29.27 -6.89 56.99
N LEU A 6 -29.05 -6.92 55.66
CA LEU A 6 -29.69 -6.00 54.73
C LEU A 6 -31.02 -6.60 54.24
N THR A 7 -32.08 -5.85 54.45
CA THR A 7 -33.46 -6.10 54.03
C THR A 7 -33.62 -5.98 52.51
N PRO A 8 -34.48 -6.81 51.88
CA PRO A 8 -34.83 -6.65 50.47
C PRO A 8 -35.94 -5.60 50.29
N THR A 9 -35.67 -4.54 49.54
CA THR A 9 -36.70 -3.59 49.09
C THR A 9 -37.51 -4.16 47.94
N ARG A 10 -38.83 -4.13 48.11
CA ARG A 10 -39.89 -4.54 47.18
C ARG A 10 -39.75 -3.88 45.81
N GLY A 11 -39.87 -4.69 44.76
CA GLY A 11 -40.03 -4.22 43.39
C GLY A 11 -41.41 -3.61 43.17
N ASN A 12 -41.46 -2.55 42.34
CA ASN A 12 -42.69 -2.08 41.71
C ASN A 12 -42.76 -2.66 40.30
N ALA A 13 -43.70 -3.59 40.11
CA ALA A 13 -44.14 -4.03 38.80
C ALA A 13 -45.00 -2.92 38.18
N VAL A 14 -44.59 -2.44 37.00
CA VAL A 14 -45.41 -1.57 36.17
C VAL A 14 -46.40 -2.47 35.40
N SER A 15 -47.69 -2.22 35.59
CA SER A 15 -48.78 -2.99 35.00
C SER A 15 -48.90 -2.72 33.50
N GLN A 16 -49.21 -3.76 32.72
CA GLN A 16 -49.38 -3.69 31.25
C GLN A 16 -50.58 -2.84 30.79
N THR A 17 -51.37 -2.30 31.71
CA THR A 17 -52.55 -1.48 31.41
C THR A 17 -52.19 -0.04 31.03
N ASP A 18 -51.03 0.48 31.46
CA ASP A 18 -50.59 1.85 31.18
C ASP A 18 -50.05 2.03 29.74
N LEU A 19 -49.72 0.93 29.06
CA LEU A 19 -49.13 0.96 27.72
C LEU A 19 -50.16 1.20 26.60
N ARG A 20 -51.46 1.05 26.88
CA ARG A 20 -52.53 1.19 25.88
C ARG A 20 -53.13 2.59 25.78
N ALA A 21 -52.88 3.48 26.74
CA ALA A 21 -53.44 4.83 26.74
C ALA A 21 -52.60 5.86 25.95
N ALA A 22 -51.33 5.56 25.63
CA ALA A 22 -50.43 6.49 24.94
C ALA A 22 -50.55 6.51 23.40
N LEU A 23 -51.39 5.65 22.80
CA LEU A 23 -51.47 5.47 21.34
C LEU A 23 -52.58 6.30 20.66
N ALA A 24 -53.27 7.19 21.38
CA ALA A 24 -54.35 8.02 20.84
C ALA A 24 -53.98 9.51 20.84
N ALA A 25 -52.95 9.90 20.08
CA ALA A 25 -52.69 11.30 19.76
C ALA A 25 -52.50 11.47 18.23
N PRO A 26 -53.27 12.34 17.56
CA PRO A 26 -53.23 12.51 16.10
C PRO A 26 -51.94 13.19 15.60
N ALA A 27 -51.02 13.59 16.49
CA ALA A 27 -49.76 14.25 16.15
C ALA A 27 -48.66 13.31 15.60
N LEU A 28 -48.78 11.99 15.75
CA LEU A 28 -47.75 11.04 15.28
C LEU A 28 -47.87 10.63 13.80
N ARG A 29 -48.96 10.96 13.11
CA ARG A 29 -49.14 10.57 11.69
C ARG A 29 -48.32 11.42 10.71
N ALA A 30 -47.85 12.60 11.11
CA ALA A 30 -47.06 13.48 10.24
C ALA A 30 -45.54 13.15 10.23
N LEU A 31 -45.03 12.45 11.24
CA LEU A 31 -43.60 12.11 11.32
C LEU A 31 -43.25 10.80 10.58
N ALA A 32 -44.21 9.87 10.47
CA ALA A 32 -44.02 8.59 9.77
C ALA A 32 -43.86 8.74 8.24
N ARG A 33 -44.23 9.88 7.66
CA ARG A 33 -44.11 10.11 6.19
C ARG A 33 -42.78 10.73 5.76
N ARG A 34 -41.95 11.26 6.68
CA ARG A 34 -40.64 11.83 6.35
C ARG A 34 -39.46 10.90 6.65
N VAL A 35 -39.68 9.83 7.41
CA VAL A 35 -38.64 8.81 7.69
C VAL A 35 -38.53 7.77 6.56
N ALA A 36 -39.58 7.61 5.73
CA ALA A 36 -39.61 6.61 4.66
C ALA A 36 -38.78 6.98 3.41
N THR A 37 -38.26 8.19 3.28
CA THR A 37 -37.42 8.60 2.13
C THR A 37 -35.91 8.64 2.44
N LEU A 38 -35.48 8.31 3.66
CA LEU A 38 -34.06 8.36 4.06
C LEU A 38 -33.45 6.96 4.34
N GLY A 39 -34.11 5.89 3.88
CA GLY A 39 -33.76 4.51 4.24
C GLY A 39 -33.17 3.62 3.14
N LEU A 40 -32.96 4.11 1.91
CA LEU A 40 -32.64 3.22 0.76
C LEU A 40 -31.32 3.52 0.02
N ALA A 41 -30.41 4.35 0.53
CA ALA A 41 -29.19 4.72 -0.19
C ALA A 41 -27.89 4.07 0.32
N LEU A 42 -27.94 3.03 1.18
CA LEU A 42 -26.74 2.54 1.88
C LEU A 42 -26.36 1.07 1.59
N LEU A 43 -26.36 0.62 0.33
CA LEU A 43 -26.03 -0.79 0.02
C LEU A 43 -25.28 -1.05 -1.30
N LEU A 44 -24.39 -0.15 -1.74
CA LEU A 44 -23.51 -0.42 -2.90
C LEU A 44 -22.04 -0.03 -2.66
N ALA A 45 -21.48 -0.31 -1.47
CA ALA A 45 -20.03 -0.37 -1.34
C ALA A 45 -19.54 -1.74 -1.87
N ALA A 46 -19.35 -1.84 -3.18
CA ALA A 46 -18.65 -2.98 -3.76
C ALA A 46 -17.23 -3.02 -3.18
N PRO A 47 -16.71 -4.17 -2.74
CA PRO A 47 -15.30 -4.28 -2.41
C PRO A 47 -14.52 -4.02 -3.70
N VAL A 48 -13.82 -2.89 -3.76
CA VAL A 48 -12.77 -2.69 -4.75
C VAL A 48 -11.68 -3.68 -4.37
N ALA A 49 -11.74 -4.88 -4.95
CA ALA A 49 -10.59 -5.75 -5.01
C ALA A 49 -9.52 -4.97 -5.76
N ALA A 50 -8.51 -4.48 -5.04
CA ALA A 50 -7.30 -3.97 -5.65
C ALA A 50 -6.70 -5.14 -6.45
N ASP A 51 -6.85 -5.10 -7.77
CA ASP A 51 -6.13 -6.00 -8.66
C ASP A 51 -4.65 -5.71 -8.43
N PRO A 52 -3.83 -6.66 -7.93
CA PRO A 52 -2.41 -6.40 -7.73
C PRO A 52 -1.85 -6.01 -9.08
N ALA A 53 -1.47 -4.74 -9.25
CA ALA A 53 -1.17 -4.22 -10.58
C ALA A 53 -0.12 -5.12 -11.22
N ARG A 54 -0.51 -5.71 -12.35
CA ARG A 54 0.33 -6.64 -13.07
C ARG A 54 1.43 -5.82 -13.72
N ALA A 55 2.64 -5.93 -13.19
CA ALA A 55 3.81 -5.32 -13.82
C ALA A 55 3.81 -5.65 -15.32
N PRO A 56 4.15 -4.69 -16.21
CA PRO A 56 4.11 -4.90 -17.65
C PRO A 56 4.89 -6.16 -18.00
N GLY A 57 4.18 -7.18 -18.49
CA GLY A 57 4.76 -8.49 -18.76
C GLY A 57 5.65 -8.44 -20.00
N SER A 58 6.92 -8.78 -19.84
CA SER A 58 7.85 -8.93 -20.98
C SER A 58 7.27 -9.89 -22.03
N PRO A 59 7.46 -9.60 -23.34
CA PRO A 59 7.10 -10.53 -24.41
C PRO A 59 7.66 -11.93 -24.24
N LEU A 60 8.83 -12.08 -23.59
CA LEU A 60 9.47 -13.35 -23.31
C LEU A 60 8.70 -14.21 -22.30
N ALA A 61 7.80 -13.62 -21.51
CA ALA A 61 6.96 -14.33 -20.57
C ALA A 61 5.66 -14.87 -21.22
N ARG A 62 5.41 -14.59 -22.50
CA ARG A 62 4.23 -15.09 -23.22
C ARG A 62 4.54 -16.41 -23.92
N GLY A 63 3.60 -17.37 -23.84
CA GLY A 63 3.73 -18.64 -24.57
C GLY A 63 4.67 -19.66 -23.91
N ILE A 64 4.89 -19.58 -22.60
CA ILE A 64 5.66 -20.59 -21.85
C ILE A 64 4.90 -21.92 -21.87
N ALA A 65 5.46 -22.93 -22.54
CA ALA A 65 4.87 -24.27 -22.60
C ALA A 65 5.13 -25.08 -21.31
N GLU A 66 6.36 -25.04 -20.81
CA GLU A 66 6.80 -25.79 -19.63
C GLU A 66 7.86 -25.01 -18.84
N MET A 67 7.98 -25.32 -17.55
CA MET A 67 8.99 -24.72 -16.66
C MET A 67 9.55 -25.78 -15.72
N ALA A 68 10.84 -25.68 -15.40
CA ALA A 68 11.50 -26.48 -14.38
C ALA A 68 12.33 -25.60 -13.45
N SER A 69 12.31 -25.90 -12.15
CA SER A 69 13.13 -25.21 -11.16
C SER A 69 14.60 -25.61 -11.29
N MET A 70 15.49 -24.63 -11.41
CA MET A 70 16.93 -24.88 -11.41
C MET A 70 17.53 -24.81 -10.00
N PRO A 71 18.29 -25.82 -9.56
CA PRO A 71 18.94 -25.81 -8.25
C PRO A 71 20.15 -24.87 -8.23
N GLY A 72 20.54 -24.41 -7.04
CA GLY A 72 21.80 -23.70 -6.81
C GLY A 72 21.73 -22.17 -6.89
N GLY A 73 20.55 -21.54 -6.87
CA GLY A 73 20.44 -20.10 -6.68
C GLY A 73 20.94 -19.62 -5.29
N PRO A 74 21.21 -18.32 -5.10
CA PRO A 74 21.13 -17.23 -6.08
C PRO A 74 22.26 -17.31 -7.14
N TRP A 75 22.02 -16.75 -8.33
CA TRP A 75 22.98 -16.74 -9.44
C TRP A 75 23.78 -15.43 -9.46
N ARG A 76 25.00 -15.46 -10.01
CA ARG A 76 25.87 -14.30 -10.16
C ARG A 76 26.29 -14.13 -11.61
N ALA A 77 26.18 -12.92 -12.14
CA ALA A 77 26.82 -12.58 -13.41
C ALA A 77 28.34 -12.59 -13.23
N VAL A 78 29.07 -13.06 -14.24
CA VAL A 78 30.53 -13.18 -14.24
C VAL A 78 31.07 -12.69 -15.58
N ARG A 79 32.13 -11.88 -15.50
CA ARG A 79 32.98 -11.53 -16.63
C ARG A 79 34.18 -12.49 -16.63
N VAL A 80 34.46 -13.11 -17.75
CA VAL A 80 35.62 -14.00 -17.92
C VAL A 80 36.67 -13.27 -18.72
N GLU A 81 37.91 -13.27 -18.25
CA GLU A 81 39.03 -12.63 -18.95
C GLU A 81 39.21 -13.24 -20.34
N GLY A 82 39.38 -12.39 -21.36
CA GLY A 82 39.50 -12.81 -22.76
C GLY A 82 38.19 -13.26 -23.41
N SER A 83 37.03 -13.05 -22.76
CA SER A 83 35.71 -13.35 -23.33
C SER A 83 34.78 -12.14 -23.21
N ASP A 84 34.13 -11.78 -24.31
CA ASP A 84 33.08 -10.76 -24.34
C ASP A 84 31.70 -11.32 -23.98
N ALA A 85 31.59 -12.64 -23.78
CA ALA A 85 30.32 -13.26 -23.45
C ALA A 85 29.92 -13.02 -21.99
N LEU A 86 28.62 -12.89 -21.76
CA LEU A 86 28.03 -12.84 -20.43
C LEU A 86 27.78 -14.25 -19.90
N TYR A 87 28.21 -14.48 -18.65
CA TYR A 87 28.05 -15.75 -17.96
C TYR A 87 27.29 -15.55 -16.65
N PHE A 88 26.53 -16.56 -16.25
CA PHE A 88 25.88 -16.64 -14.95
C PHE A 88 26.29 -17.93 -14.26
N ILE A 89 26.86 -17.83 -13.06
CA ILE A 89 27.24 -18.97 -12.24
C ILE A 89 26.24 -19.16 -11.10
N SER A 90 25.86 -20.40 -10.83
CA SER A 90 25.03 -20.73 -9.67
C SER A 90 25.79 -20.39 -8.37
N GLY A 91 25.06 -20.10 -7.30
CA GLY A 91 25.62 -19.73 -6.00
C GLY A 91 26.53 -20.81 -5.43
N ASN A 92 26.20 -22.08 -5.68
CA ASN A 92 27.01 -23.24 -5.30
C ASN A 92 28.08 -23.65 -6.33
N GLY A 93 28.24 -22.91 -7.44
CA GLY A 93 29.25 -23.16 -8.46
C GLY A 93 29.03 -24.38 -9.36
N ARG A 94 27.94 -25.13 -9.17
CA ARG A 94 27.65 -26.35 -9.95
C ARG A 94 27.32 -26.06 -11.42
N TRP A 95 26.73 -24.92 -11.72
CA TRP A 95 26.22 -24.60 -13.05
C TRP A 95 26.74 -23.27 -13.55
N VAL A 96 27.04 -23.23 -14.85
CA VAL A 96 27.32 -22.00 -15.61
C VAL A 96 26.36 -21.94 -16.78
N VAL A 97 25.68 -20.81 -16.92
CA VAL A 97 24.88 -20.45 -18.09
C VAL A 97 25.64 -19.38 -18.88
N LYS A 98 25.74 -19.55 -20.20
CA LYS A 98 26.31 -18.56 -21.12
C LYS A 98 25.19 -18.03 -21.99
N GLY A 99 25.01 -16.71 -22.05
CA GLY A 99 23.97 -16.10 -22.87
C GLY A 99 23.62 -14.69 -22.43
N GLU A 100 22.52 -14.19 -22.98
CA GLU A 100 21.98 -12.86 -22.69
C GLU A 100 21.05 -12.88 -21.47
N ALA A 101 20.88 -11.73 -20.83
CA ALA A 101 19.83 -11.53 -19.83
C ALA A 101 18.83 -10.48 -20.31
N TYR A 102 17.61 -10.58 -19.77
CA TYR A 102 16.55 -9.62 -20.02
C TYR A 102 15.93 -9.22 -18.69
N ASP A 103 15.88 -7.92 -18.42
CA ASP A 103 15.13 -7.38 -17.29
C ASP A 103 13.65 -7.34 -17.68
N LEU A 104 12.87 -8.26 -17.14
CA LEU A 104 11.45 -8.36 -17.46
C LEU A 104 10.62 -7.22 -16.86
N TRP A 105 11.13 -6.51 -15.85
CA TRP A 105 10.45 -5.38 -15.20
C TRP A 105 10.76 -4.07 -15.92
N ALA A 106 12.02 -3.85 -16.28
CA ALA A 106 12.43 -2.72 -17.11
C ALA A 106 12.05 -2.92 -18.60
N GLY A 107 11.73 -4.15 -18.99
CA GLY A 107 11.36 -4.48 -20.36
C GLY A 107 12.53 -4.37 -21.35
N ALA A 108 13.77 -4.57 -20.89
CA ALA A 108 14.98 -4.32 -21.69
C ALA A 108 15.98 -5.50 -21.65
N ALA A 109 16.70 -5.69 -22.76
CA ALA A 109 17.84 -6.60 -22.81
C ALA A 109 19.03 -6.04 -22.02
N LEU A 110 19.82 -6.94 -21.41
CA LEU A 110 21.04 -6.63 -20.66
C LEU A 110 22.21 -7.24 -21.44
N PRO A 111 22.80 -6.50 -22.39
CA PRO A 111 23.74 -7.05 -23.37
C PRO A 111 25.08 -7.48 -22.77
N ASP A 112 25.45 -6.95 -21.61
CA ASP A 112 26.75 -7.17 -21.01
C ASP A 112 26.71 -7.17 -19.47
N PHE A 113 27.86 -7.43 -18.86
CA PHE A 113 28.04 -7.45 -17.43
C PHE A 113 27.72 -6.09 -16.77
N GLU A 114 28.01 -4.98 -17.45
CA GLU A 114 27.75 -3.64 -16.90
C GLU A 114 26.26 -3.35 -16.83
N ALA A 115 25.50 -3.73 -17.87
CA ALA A 115 24.05 -3.62 -17.87
C ALA A 115 23.41 -4.44 -16.74
N VAL A 116 23.86 -5.69 -16.51
CA VAL A 116 23.40 -6.49 -15.37
C VAL A 116 23.80 -5.86 -14.05
N ARG A 117 25.03 -5.35 -13.93
CA ARG A 117 25.48 -4.71 -12.69
C ARG A 117 24.68 -3.44 -12.39
N ALA A 118 24.36 -2.64 -13.41
CA ALA A 118 23.52 -1.47 -13.26
C ALA A 118 22.11 -1.87 -12.79
N SER A 119 21.48 -2.87 -13.41
CA SER A 119 20.13 -3.30 -13.05
C SER A 119 20.02 -3.81 -11.60
N THR A 120 21.10 -4.36 -11.03
CA THR A 120 21.12 -4.77 -9.61
C THR A 120 21.24 -3.62 -8.61
N ARG A 121 21.54 -2.41 -9.07
CA ARG A 121 21.78 -1.21 -8.22
C ARG A 121 20.71 -0.14 -8.39
N THR A 122 19.87 -0.26 -9.39
CA THR A 122 18.86 0.75 -9.74
C THR A 122 17.48 0.13 -9.77
N VAL A 123 16.47 0.93 -9.44
CA VAL A 123 15.06 0.57 -9.64
C VAL A 123 14.49 1.46 -10.73
N ALA A 124 14.07 0.85 -11.85
CA ALA A 124 13.48 1.57 -12.97
C ALA A 124 12.00 1.85 -12.70
N PHE A 125 11.70 2.97 -12.03
CA PHE A 125 10.34 3.35 -11.69
C PHE A 125 9.42 3.62 -12.90
N ALA A 126 9.99 3.95 -14.06
CA ALA A 126 9.20 4.10 -15.30
C ALA A 126 8.48 2.81 -15.70
N GLY A 127 9.10 1.64 -15.45
CA GLY A 127 8.48 0.33 -15.68
C GLY A 127 7.39 -0.03 -14.68
N LEU A 128 7.26 0.74 -13.59
CA LEU A 128 6.21 0.57 -12.57
C LEU A 128 5.01 1.49 -12.83
N GLY A 129 4.87 2.02 -14.05
CA GLY A 129 3.82 2.97 -14.48
C GLY A 129 2.42 2.64 -13.97
N ASP A 130 2.00 1.38 -14.06
CA ASP A 130 0.66 0.93 -13.66
C ASP A 130 0.46 0.91 -12.13
N LEU A 131 1.55 0.79 -11.36
CA LEU A 131 1.51 0.80 -9.89
C LEU A 131 1.45 2.22 -9.34
N TRP A 132 2.04 3.19 -10.05
CA TRP A 132 2.21 4.57 -9.57
C TRP A 132 0.93 5.25 -9.05
N PRO A 133 -0.23 5.17 -9.75
CA PRO A 133 -1.46 5.78 -9.25
C PRO A 133 -1.92 5.21 -7.89
N GLY A 134 -1.67 3.91 -7.66
CA GLY A 134 -2.01 3.23 -6.41
C GLY A 134 -1.05 3.57 -5.25
N LEU A 135 0.19 3.96 -5.56
CA LEU A 135 1.21 4.27 -4.55
C LEU A 135 0.97 5.61 -3.83
N ALA A 136 0.26 6.55 -4.49
CA ALA A 136 -0.31 7.73 -3.84
C ALA A 136 0.70 8.52 -2.94
N PRO A 137 1.88 8.92 -3.48
CA PRO A 137 2.91 9.59 -2.70
C PRO A 137 2.45 10.96 -2.16
N VAL A 138 2.97 11.33 -0.99
CA VAL A 138 2.97 12.73 -0.53
C VAL A 138 4.04 13.46 -1.33
N THR A 139 3.68 14.55 -2.01
CA THR A 139 4.60 15.23 -2.93
C THR A 139 4.82 16.67 -2.50
N PHE A 140 6.07 17.13 -2.56
CA PHE A 140 6.41 18.55 -2.42
C PHE A 140 7.54 18.93 -3.39
N GLY A 141 7.68 20.23 -3.62
CA GLY A 141 8.61 20.77 -4.62
C GLY A 141 8.05 20.84 -6.03
N THR A 142 8.80 21.50 -6.91
CA THR A 142 8.35 21.95 -8.24
C THR A 142 9.34 21.64 -9.36
N GLY A 143 10.47 21.01 -9.03
CA GLY A 143 11.48 20.64 -10.02
C GLY A 143 11.03 19.54 -10.97
N GLU A 144 11.70 19.44 -12.12
CA GLU A 144 11.38 18.44 -13.15
C GLU A 144 11.95 17.05 -12.85
N THR A 145 12.94 16.97 -11.95
CA THR A 145 13.57 15.71 -11.55
C THR A 145 12.98 15.17 -10.25
N ASP A 146 12.54 13.93 -10.28
CA ASP A 146 11.92 13.26 -9.14
C ASP A 146 12.95 12.65 -8.19
N ILE A 147 12.76 12.88 -6.88
CA ILE A 147 13.42 12.14 -5.80
C ILE A 147 12.37 11.32 -5.07
N ILE A 148 12.52 10.00 -5.07
CA ILE A 148 11.57 9.08 -4.43
C ILE A 148 12.14 8.64 -3.09
N VAL A 149 11.40 8.88 -2.01
CA VAL A 149 11.80 8.53 -0.65
C VAL A 149 10.78 7.56 -0.06
N PHE A 150 11.23 6.37 0.32
CA PHE A 150 10.43 5.46 1.14
C PHE A 150 10.63 5.81 2.61
N ALA A 151 9.56 6.24 3.28
CA ALA A 151 9.66 6.74 4.66
C ALA A 151 8.53 6.17 5.53
N ASP A 152 8.88 5.81 6.77
CA ASP A 152 7.87 5.57 7.81
C ASP A 152 7.52 6.90 8.49
N PRO A 153 6.23 7.20 8.73
CA PRO A 153 5.81 8.48 9.31
C PRO A 153 6.30 8.72 10.75
N ARG A 154 6.78 7.69 11.45
CA ARG A 154 7.32 7.78 12.81
C ARG A 154 8.85 7.64 12.87
N CYS A 155 9.51 7.55 11.72
CA CYS A 155 10.96 7.39 11.65
C CYS A 155 11.65 8.76 11.77
N PRO A 156 12.36 9.06 12.87
CA PRO A 156 12.99 10.37 13.08
C PRO A 156 14.10 10.66 12.07
N HIS A 157 14.82 9.63 11.61
CA HIS A 157 15.82 9.78 10.56
C HIS A 157 15.20 10.11 9.20
N CYS A 158 14.02 9.56 8.93
CA CYS A 158 13.26 9.82 7.72
C CYS A 158 12.72 11.25 7.76
N GLU A 159 12.19 11.70 8.90
CA GLU A 159 11.79 13.10 9.11
C GLU A 159 12.96 14.07 8.91
N ALA A 160 14.13 13.78 9.49
CA ALA A 160 15.34 14.58 9.31
C ALA A 160 15.75 14.68 7.83
N LEU A 161 15.77 13.55 7.11
CA LEU A 161 16.04 13.53 5.67
C LEU A 161 15.06 14.39 4.88
N LEU A 162 13.76 14.30 5.17
CA LEU A 162 12.75 15.09 4.47
C LEU A 162 12.91 16.59 4.73
N ARG A 163 13.35 16.97 5.94
CA ARG A 163 13.70 18.35 6.29
C ARG A 163 14.93 18.84 5.51
N ASP A 164 15.96 18.00 5.41
CA ASP A 164 17.19 18.32 4.67
C ASP A 164 16.94 18.43 3.16
N LEU A 165 15.86 17.84 2.65
CA LEU A 165 15.44 17.96 1.25
C LEU A 165 14.61 19.22 0.94
N GLN A 166 14.00 19.88 1.94
CA GLN A 166 13.18 21.08 1.73
C GLN A 166 13.90 22.21 0.98
N PRO A 167 15.18 22.54 1.28
CA PRO A 167 15.90 23.59 0.57
C PRO A 167 16.12 23.34 -0.93
N PHE A 168 15.83 22.14 -1.42
CA PHE A 168 16.01 21.75 -2.81
C PHE A 168 14.69 21.56 -3.57
N ALA A 169 13.57 21.97 -2.98
CA ALA A 169 12.23 21.82 -3.52
C ALA A 169 11.95 22.68 -4.77
N ASP A 170 12.81 23.66 -5.07
CA ASP A 170 12.80 24.43 -6.33
C ASP A 170 13.43 23.64 -7.48
N ARG A 171 14.42 22.78 -7.18
CA ARG A 171 15.17 21.99 -8.18
C ARG A 171 14.63 20.59 -8.40
N TYR A 172 14.00 20.01 -7.38
CA TYR A 172 13.48 18.65 -7.41
C TYR A 172 12.00 18.60 -7.03
N ARG A 173 11.32 17.55 -7.47
CA ARG A 173 10.01 17.14 -6.95
C ARG A 173 10.23 15.90 -6.09
N ILE A 174 9.89 15.99 -4.81
CA ILE A 174 10.13 14.94 -3.83
C ILE A 174 8.82 14.15 -3.65
N LEU A 175 8.87 12.84 -3.91
CA LEU A 175 7.75 11.91 -3.80
C LEU A 175 8.00 10.99 -2.60
N VAL A 176 7.25 11.18 -1.52
CA VAL A 176 7.37 10.39 -0.31
C VAL A 176 6.36 9.25 -0.33
N LEU A 177 6.88 8.03 -0.46
CA LEU A 177 6.14 6.79 -0.37
C LEU A 177 6.12 6.31 1.08
N GLN A 178 4.95 6.42 1.70
CA GLN A 178 4.79 6.09 3.12
C GLN A 178 4.72 4.57 3.32
N ILE A 179 5.63 4.04 4.12
CA ILE A 179 5.70 2.60 4.45
C ILE A 179 5.61 2.38 5.97
N PRO A 180 4.69 1.54 6.46
CA PRO A 180 4.51 1.34 7.91
C PRO A 180 5.44 0.25 8.44
N LEU A 181 6.68 0.61 8.76
CA LEU A 181 7.72 -0.27 9.30
C LEU A 181 7.81 -0.25 10.84
N LEU A 182 7.41 0.85 11.50
CA LEU A 182 7.66 1.07 12.94
C LEU A 182 6.44 0.77 13.84
N GLY A 183 5.60 -0.18 13.42
CA GLY A 183 4.52 -0.74 14.22
C GLY A 183 3.12 -0.23 13.87
N GLU A 184 2.15 -0.59 14.71
CA GLU A 184 0.72 -0.39 14.42
C GLU A 184 0.33 1.07 14.19
N GLU A 185 0.95 1.98 14.94
CA GLU A 185 0.66 3.41 14.83
C GLU A 185 1.14 3.98 13.50
N SER A 186 2.31 3.57 12.99
CA SER A 186 2.72 3.93 11.63
C SER A 186 1.71 3.42 10.62
N GLY A 187 1.22 2.19 10.80
CA GLY A 187 0.13 1.64 9.99
C GLY A 187 -1.16 2.47 10.06
N ARG A 188 -1.53 2.96 11.25
CA ARG A 188 -2.71 3.81 11.44
C ARG A 188 -2.57 5.14 10.69
N ILE A 189 -1.40 5.78 10.78
CA ILE A 189 -1.10 7.05 10.09
C ILE A 189 -1.14 6.84 8.57
N VAL A 190 -0.41 5.85 8.04
CA VAL A 190 -0.39 5.58 6.60
C VAL A 190 -1.79 5.30 6.05
N ARG A 191 -2.60 4.49 6.76
CA ARG A 191 -4.00 4.25 6.37
C ARG A 191 -4.85 5.52 6.44
N ALA A 192 -4.70 6.34 7.47
CA ALA A 192 -5.45 7.59 7.60
C ALA A 192 -5.18 8.53 6.43
N VAL A 193 -3.90 8.70 6.04
CA VAL A 193 -3.53 9.53 4.88
C VAL A 193 -4.03 8.91 3.58
N HIS A 194 -3.91 7.59 3.41
CA HIS A 194 -4.30 6.94 2.15
C HIS A 194 -5.82 6.94 1.92
N CYS A 195 -6.61 6.77 2.99
CA CYS A 195 -8.07 6.68 2.98
C CYS A 195 -8.79 8.01 3.26
N ALA A 196 -8.06 9.12 3.41
CA ALA A 196 -8.66 10.42 3.64
C ALA A 196 -9.61 10.80 2.49
N ALA A 197 -10.77 11.38 2.82
CA ALA A 197 -11.73 11.86 1.82
C ALA A 197 -11.12 12.98 0.96
N ASP A 198 -10.37 13.87 1.60
CA ASP A 198 -9.50 14.85 0.94
C ASP A 198 -8.04 14.42 1.11
N ARG A 199 -7.52 13.73 0.10
CA ARG A 199 -6.16 13.17 0.12
C ARG A 199 -5.12 14.27 -0.06
N ASP A 200 -5.44 15.35 -0.74
CA ASP A 200 -4.48 16.43 -0.98
C ASP A 200 -4.28 17.22 0.32
N ALA A 201 -5.36 17.54 1.03
CA ALA A 201 -5.27 18.13 2.36
C ALA A 201 -4.55 17.21 3.36
N ALA A 202 -4.85 15.91 3.35
CA ALA A 202 -4.24 14.94 4.28
C ALA A 202 -2.74 14.70 4.02
N ARG A 203 -2.24 14.98 2.81
CA ARG A 203 -0.81 14.88 2.46
C ARG A 203 -0.05 16.18 2.69
N ALA A 204 -0.76 17.30 2.82
CA ALA A 204 -0.19 18.62 3.09
C ALA A 204 -0.08 18.94 4.60
N ALA A 205 -0.72 18.14 5.45
CA ALA A 205 -0.73 18.26 6.92
C ALA A 205 0.40 17.44 7.57
#